data_AF-A0AAW9EC67-F1
#
_entry.id   AF-A0AAW9EC67-F1
#
_cell.length_a   1.000
_cell.length_b   1.000
_cell.length_c   1.000
_cell.angle_alpha   90.00
_cell.angle_beta   90.00
_cell.angle_gamma   90.00
#
_symmetry.space_group_name_H-M   'P 1'
#
loop_
_entity.id
_entity.type
_entity.pdbx_description
1 polymer ?
#
loop_
_entity_poly.entity_id
_entity_poly.type
_entity_poly.pdbx_seq_one_letter_code
_entity_poly.pdbx_strand_id
1 'polypeptide(L)'
;SKAGLVRSIEGKGGGFQLAKPAEHITVLDVVNAIDGDKRIFECREIRQRLAVFEEHPPEWACEGICGVRSVMDMAQQRMEEALGQHTILD
;
A
#
# COMPACT_ATOMS: atom_id res chain seq x y z
N SER A 1 -10.03 17.71 3.51
CA SER A 1 -8.97 17.00 2.79
C SER A 1 -9.43 15.56 2.53
N LYS A 2 -8.93 14.89 1.49
CA LYS A 2 -9.46 13.56 1.07
C LYS A 2 -9.39 12.48 2.14
N ALA A 3 -8.36 12.50 3.00
CA ALA A 3 -8.14 11.48 4.04
C ALA A 3 -8.43 11.98 5.47
N GLY A 4 -8.95 13.20 5.63
CA GLY A 4 -9.31 13.73 6.96
C GLY A 4 -8.12 13.95 7.91
N LEU A 5 -6.87 13.89 7.46
CA LEU A 5 -5.69 14.11 8.31
C LEU A 5 -5.43 15.59 8.62
N VAL A 6 -5.84 16.47 7.70
CA VAL A 6 -5.71 17.93 7.84
C VAL A 6 -7.02 18.64 7.56
N ARG A 7 -7.24 19.76 8.25
CA ARG A 7 -8.30 20.73 7.99
C ARG A 7 -7.71 22.01 7.41
N SER A 8 -8.43 22.60 6.45
CA SER A 8 -8.08 23.89 5.86
C SER A 8 -8.75 25.00 6.67
N ILE A 9 -8.00 26.06 6.97
CA ILE A 9 -8.51 27.26 7.62
C ILE A 9 -8.44 28.38 6.58
N GLU A 10 -9.59 28.97 6.25
CA GLU A 10 -9.71 30.04 5.27
C GLU A 10 -9.45 31.43 5.89
N GLY A 11 -9.14 32.42 5.05
CA GLY A 11 -8.95 33.82 5.46
C GLY A 11 -7.48 34.25 5.56
N LYS A 12 -7.28 35.53 5.93
CA LYS A 12 -5.93 36.12 6.08
C LYS A 12 -5.24 35.49 7.30
N GLY A 13 -4.13 34.79 7.07
CA GLY A 13 -3.49 33.94 8.08
C GLY A 13 -3.99 32.49 8.10
N GLY A 14 -4.75 32.09 7.09
CA GLY A 14 -5.17 30.71 6.87
C GLY A 14 -4.02 29.75 6.57
N GLY A 15 -4.33 28.46 6.51
CA GLY A 15 -3.35 27.39 6.34
C GLY A 15 -3.94 26.03 6.65
N PHE A 16 -3.08 25.04 6.87
CA PHE A 16 -3.48 23.70 7.28
C PHE A 16 -3.14 23.45 8.74
N GLN A 17 -4.04 22.75 9.41
CA GLN A 17 -3.80 22.21 10.74
C GLN A 17 -4.13 20.72 10.75
N LEU A 18 -3.46 19.94 11.58
CA LEU A 18 -3.84 18.56 11.86
C LEU A 18 -5.32 18.51 12.32
N ALA A 19 -6.06 17.55 11.77
CA ALA A 19 -7.47 17.35 12.11
C ALA A 19 -7.66 16.56 13.42
N LYS A 20 -6.63 15.83 13.85
CA LYS A 20 -6.56 15.06 15.11
C LYS A 20 -5.14 15.21 15.74
N PRO A 21 -4.95 14.89 17.03
CA PRO A 21 -3.62 14.92 17.66
C PRO A 21 -2.58 14.08 16.91
N ALA A 22 -1.31 14.51 16.91
CA ALA A 22 -0.23 13.87 16.16
C ALA A 22 0.02 12.40 16.57
N GLU A 23 -0.14 12.09 17.87
CA GLU A 23 -0.09 10.75 18.45
C GLU A 23 -1.17 9.78 17.92
N HIS A 24 -2.19 10.29 17.23
CA HIS A 24 -3.25 9.48 16.62
C HIS A 24 -3.16 9.40 15.09
N ILE A 25 -2.11 9.95 14.48
CA ILE A 25 -1.85 9.88 13.03
C ILE A 25 -0.65 8.97 12.84
N THR A 26 -0.85 7.80 12.24
CA THR A 26 0.27 6.90 11.93
C THR A 26 1.00 7.34 10.66
N VAL A 27 2.23 6.89 10.46
CA VAL A 27 2.92 7.06 9.17
C VAL A 27 2.14 6.33 8.07
N LEU A 28 1.55 5.16 8.38
CA LEU A 28 0.68 4.43 7.46
C LEU A 28 -0.56 5.26 7.02
N ASP A 29 -1.18 6.01 7.93
CA ASP A 29 -2.30 6.92 7.59
C ASP A 29 -1.88 7.92 6.51
N VAL A 30 -0.67 8.47 6.62
CA VAL A 30 -0.13 9.45 5.66
C VAL A 30 0.14 8.80 4.30
N VAL A 31 0.75 7.63 4.29
CA VAL A 31 1.01 6.88 3.05
C VAL A 31 -0.31 6.57 2.33
N ASN A 32 -1.30 6.03 3.04
CA ASN A 32 -2.62 5.74 2.48
C ASN A 32 -3.35 7.00 1.99
N ALA A 33 -3.15 8.14 2.66
CA ALA A 33 -3.75 9.41 2.23
C ALA A 33 -3.18 9.94 0.91
N ILE A 34 -1.90 9.66 0.62
CA ILE A 34 -1.19 10.15 -0.57
C ILE A 34 -1.32 9.14 -1.73
N ASP A 35 -1.00 7.88 -1.47
CA ASP A 35 -0.91 6.84 -2.49
C ASP A 35 -2.21 6.06 -2.70
N GLY A 36 -3.11 6.08 -1.71
CA GLY A 36 -4.30 5.24 -1.66
C GLY A 36 -3.97 3.78 -1.38
N ASP A 37 -4.90 2.87 -1.70
CA ASP A 37 -4.75 1.42 -1.49
C ASP A 37 -3.85 0.74 -2.54
N LYS A 38 -2.81 1.44 -3.02
CA LYS A 38 -1.87 0.90 -3.99
C LYS A 38 -1.01 -0.18 -3.34
N ARG A 39 -0.98 -1.35 -3.96
CA ARG A 39 -0.06 -2.42 -3.57
C ARG A 39 1.33 -2.14 -4.13
N ILE A 40 2.38 -2.47 -3.35
CA ILE A 40 3.77 -2.41 -3.82
C ILE A 40 4.05 -3.40 -4.96
N PHE A 41 3.17 -4.42 -5.11
CA PHE A 41 3.27 -5.42 -6.14
C PHE A 41 1.90 -5.82 -6.68
N GLU A 42 1.79 -5.85 -8.01
CA GLU A 42 0.65 -6.41 -8.71
C GLU A 42 1.09 -7.66 -9.46
N CYS A 43 0.58 -8.82 -9.04
CA CYS A 43 0.81 -10.05 -9.79
C CYS A 43 0.12 -9.93 -11.16
N ARG A 44 0.92 -10.05 -12.22
CA ARG A 44 0.41 -10.02 -13.60
C ARG A 44 0.17 -11.42 -14.15
N GLU A 45 0.12 -12.46 -13.33
CA GLU A 45 -0.04 -13.86 -13.79
C GLU A 45 0.95 -14.24 -14.92
N ILE A 46 2.21 -13.84 -14.77
CA ILE A 46 3.22 -14.06 -15.83
C ILE A 46 3.43 -15.55 -16.12
N ARG A 47 3.21 -16.44 -15.14
CA ARG A 47 3.30 -17.90 -15.29
C ARG A 47 2.39 -18.44 -16.40
N GLN A 48 1.27 -17.77 -16.67
CA GLN A 48 0.32 -18.13 -17.71
C GLN A 48 0.70 -17.62 -19.10
N ARG A 49 1.70 -16.72 -19.18
CA ARG A 49 2.05 -15.95 -20.38
C ARG A 49 3.53 -16.08 -20.74
N LEU A 50 4.18 -17.13 -20.24
CA LEU A 50 5.59 -17.39 -20.45
C LEU A 50 5.80 -17.94 -21.86
N ALA A 51 6.58 -17.22 -22.67
CA ALA A 51 6.99 -17.65 -24.01
C ALA A 51 7.87 -18.92 -24.03
N VAL A 52 8.31 -19.39 -22.86
CA VAL A 52 9.02 -20.68 -22.71
C VAL A 52 8.07 -21.88 -22.76
N PHE A 53 6.78 -21.65 -22.57
CA PHE A 53 5.74 -22.65 -22.84
C PHE A 53 5.18 -22.38 -24.23
N GLU A 54 4.79 -23.45 -24.95
CA GLU A 54 4.17 -23.33 -26.28
C GLU A 54 2.74 -22.74 -26.15
N GLU A 55 1.69 -23.44 -26.60
CA GLU A 55 0.34 -22.85 -26.60
C GLU A 55 -0.26 -22.71 -25.19
N HIS A 56 0.04 -23.64 -24.27
CA HIS A 56 -0.53 -23.64 -22.91
C HIS A 56 0.54 -23.97 -21.86
N PRO A 57 0.57 -23.25 -20.73
CA PRO A 57 1.42 -23.62 -19.61
C PRO A 57 0.96 -24.98 -19.05
N PRO A 58 1.89 -25.85 -18.65
CA PRO A 58 1.51 -27.09 -17.99
C PRO A 58 0.84 -26.80 -16.63
N GLU A 59 -0.07 -27.68 -16.21
CA GLU A 59 -0.92 -27.49 -15.02
C GLU A 59 -0.09 -27.18 -13.75
N TRP A 60 1.01 -27.92 -13.55
CA TRP A 60 1.93 -27.73 -12.43
C TRP A 60 2.57 -26.33 -12.37
N ALA A 61 2.70 -25.62 -13.50
CA ALA A 61 3.32 -24.31 -13.53
C ALA A 61 2.40 -23.22 -12.93
N CYS A 62 1.09 -23.44 -13.00
CA CYS A 62 0.07 -22.53 -12.48
C CYS A 62 -0.63 -23.08 -11.23
N GLU A 63 -0.28 -24.29 -10.80
CA GLU A 63 -0.79 -24.89 -9.56
C GLU A 63 -0.41 -24.02 -8.35
N GLY A 64 -1.39 -23.78 -7.47
CA GLY A 64 -1.22 -23.00 -6.25
C GLY A 64 -0.95 -21.49 -6.45
N ILE A 65 -0.73 -20.81 -5.32
CA ILE A 65 -0.42 -19.39 -5.28
C ILE A 65 0.98 -19.16 -5.86
N CYS A 66 1.12 -18.17 -6.73
CA CYS A 66 2.42 -17.75 -7.25
C CYS A 66 3.36 -17.41 -6.09
N GLY A 67 4.51 -18.10 -5.99
CA GLY A 67 5.46 -17.89 -4.90
C GLY A 67 5.93 -16.43 -4.78
N VAL A 68 6.16 -15.76 -5.92
CA VAL A 68 6.49 -14.33 -5.94
C VAL A 68 5.35 -13.50 -5.34
N ARG A 69 4.09 -13.77 -5.71
CA ARG A 69 2.93 -13.08 -5.12
C ARG A 69 2.87 -13.27 -3.61
N SER A 70 3.06 -14.49 -3.13
CA SER A 70 3.03 -14.78 -1.69
C SER A 70 4.12 -14.01 -0.93
N VAL A 71 5.35 -13.98 -1.44
CA VAL A 71 6.45 -13.22 -0.82
C VAL A 71 6.17 -11.72 -0.84
N MET A 72 5.64 -11.19 -1.94
CA MET A 72 5.35 -9.77 -2.06
C MET A 72 4.17 -9.33 -1.20
N ASP A 73 3.14 -10.17 -1.07
CA ASP A 73 2.01 -9.93 -0.15
C ASP A 73 2.51 -9.91 1.32
N MET A 74 3.41 -10.83 1.68
CA MET A 74 4.06 -10.80 3.01
C MET A 74 4.92 -9.55 3.23
N ALA A 75 5.63 -9.09 2.20
CA ALA A 75 6.45 -7.88 2.29
C ALA A 75 5.60 -6.62 2.48
N GLN A 76 4.49 -6.50 1.73
CA GLN A 76 3.49 -5.45 1.92
C GLN A 76 3.00 -5.42 3.37
N GLN A 77 2.56 -6.57 3.90
CA GLN A 77 2.03 -6.65 5.26
C GLN A 77 3.06 -6.18 6.30
N ARG A 78 4.31 -6.65 6.22
CA ARG A 78 5.36 -6.25 7.17
C ARG A 78 5.71 -4.76 7.08
N MET A 79 5.66 -4.21 5.87
CA MET A 79 5.86 -2.77 5.67
C MET A 79 4.71 -1.98 6.32
N GLU A 80 3.46 -2.35 6.07
CA GLU A 80 2.28 -1.69 6.67
C GLU A 80 2.30 -1.79 8.20
N GLU A 81 2.66 -2.95 8.76
CA GLU A 81 2.83 -3.14 10.20
C GLU A 81 3.87 -2.17 10.78
N ALA A 82 5.04 -2.05 10.14
CA ALA A 82 6.09 -1.13 10.59
C ALA A 82 5.66 0.34 10.50
N LEU A 83 4.99 0.74 9.42
CA LEU A 83 4.49 2.11 9.25
C LEU A 83 3.35 2.44 10.23
N GLY A 84 2.54 1.44 10.60
CA GLY A 84 1.45 1.58 11.57
C GLY A 84 1.92 1.69 13.02
N GLN A 85 3.16 1.28 13.31
CA GLN A 85 3.75 1.37 14.65
C GLN A 85 4.27 2.76 15.01
N HIS A 86 4.45 3.64 14.02
CA HIS A 86 4.97 4.99 14.23
C HIS A 86 3.90 6.04 13.97
N THR A 87 3.87 7.05 14.83
CA THR A 87 2.99 8.21 14.73
C THR A 87 3.76 9.46 14.30
N ILE A 88 3.04 10.53 13.96
CA ILE A 88 3.67 11.82 13.63
C ILE A 88 4.31 12.49 14.86
N LEU A 89 4.00 12.03 16.08
CA LEU A 89 4.61 12.54 17.29
C LEU A 89 5.97 11.90 17.62
N ASP A 90 6.22 10.67 17.15
CA ASP A 90 7.46 9.92 17.42
C ASP A 90 8.68 10.57 16.73
#